data_AF-A0A7J6QEV4-F1
#
_entry.id   AF-A0A7J6QEV4-F1
#
_cell.length_a   1.000
_cell.length_b   1.000
_cell.length_c   1.000
_cell.angle_alpha   90.00
_cell.angle_beta   90.00
_cell.angle_gamma   90.00
#
_symmetry.space_group_name_H-M   'P 1'
#
loop_
_entity.id
_entity.type
_entity.pdbx_description
1 polymer ?
#
loop_
_entity_poly.entity_id
_entity_poly.type
_entity_poly.pdbx_seq_one_letter_code
_entity_poly.pdbx_strand_id
1 'polypeptide(L)'
;MSRAIELAKQYAASGLVKVPQPTDTVHNDCCVLSMDTPLYPKDGLYVSLEEGWKGYGRPFLDVDINRHDTTSAGAVVYLHINTKLVPKKKEEGDEPTKLAVGVQGGFDGGKEYEEEKDYQIAVVPYSDSGVESDWLYLSLDDLS
;
A
#
# COMPACT_ATOMS: atom_id res chain seq x y z
N MET A 1 -24.40 3.83 8.19
CA MET A 1 -22.96 4.08 7.99
C MET A 1 -22.58 3.55 6.63
N SER A 2 -21.45 3.94 6.03
CA SER A 2 -20.99 3.33 4.77
C SER A 2 -20.70 1.84 5.01
N ARG A 3 -21.10 0.95 4.09
CA ARG A 3 -20.84 -0.51 4.13
C ARG A 3 -19.38 -0.81 4.44
N ALA A 4 -18.47 -0.03 3.85
CA ALA A 4 -17.03 -0.16 4.04
C ALA A 4 -16.61 0.05 5.50
N ILE A 5 -17.18 1.05 6.18
CA ILE A 5 -16.89 1.36 7.59
C ILE A 5 -17.38 0.22 8.50
N GLU A 6 -18.55 -0.34 8.21
CA GLU A 6 -19.11 -1.44 8.99
C GLU A 6 -18.24 -2.70 8.90
N LEU A 7 -17.82 -3.08 7.69
CA LEU A 7 -16.92 -4.21 7.45
C LEU A 7 -15.53 -3.99 8.07
N ALA A 8 -14.95 -2.79 7.92
CA ALA A 8 -13.68 -2.46 8.54
C ALA A 8 -13.72 -2.55 10.07
N LYS A 9 -14.80 -2.07 10.71
CA LYS A 9 -15.01 -2.17 12.16
C LYS A 9 -15.20 -3.62 12.61
N GLN A 10 -15.95 -4.43 11.88
CA GLN A 10 -16.11 -5.85 12.16
C GLN A 10 -14.78 -6.60 12.08
N TYR A 11 -13.99 -6.33 11.02
CA TYR A 11 -12.66 -6.91 10.88
C TYR A 11 -11.73 -6.48 12.01
N ALA A 12 -11.72 -5.20 12.40
CA ALA A 12 -10.92 -4.74 13.54
C ALA A 12 -11.33 -5.40 14.87
N ALA A 13 -12.63 -5.67 15.05
CA ALA A 13 -13.15 -6.34 16.24
C ALA A 13 -12.87 -7.86 16.30
N SER A 14 -12.45 -8.48 15.19
CA SER A 14 -12.12 -9.91 15.12
C SER A 14 -10.89 -10.31 15.95
N GLY A 15 -10.06 -9.35 16.35
CA GLY A 15 -8.79 -9.59 17.04
C GLY A 15 -7.62 -10.00 16.12
N LEU A 16 -7.87 -10.09 14.80
CA LEU A 16 -6.85 -10.38 13.78
C LEU A 16 -5.92 -9.19 13.54
N VAL A 17 -6.44 -7.96 13.64
CA VAL A 17 -5.65 -6.73 13.46
C VAL A 17 -4.63 -6.56 14.59
N LYS A 18 -3.35 -6.43 14.25
CA LYS A 18 -2.23 -6.23 15.18
C LYS A 18 -1.49 -4.92 14.90
N VAL A 19 -0.99 -4.29 15.98
CA VAL A 19 -0.12 -3.12 15.91
C VAL A 19 1.34 -3.58 15.98
N PRO A 20 2.18 -3.25 14.98
CA PRO A 20 3.57 -3.71 14.95
C PRO A 20 4.38 -3.11 16.09
N GLN A 21 5.25 -3.93 16.67
CA GLN A 21 6.23 -3.58 17.68
C GLN A 21 7.60 -3.30 17.03
N PRO A 22 8.55 -2.65 17.73
CA PRO A 22 9.85 -2.31 17.16
C PRO A 22 10.69 -3.50 16.65
N THR A 23 10.41 -4.71 17.11
CA THR A 23 11.09 -5.94 16.69
C THR A 23 10.45 -6.62 15.49
N ASP A 24 9.25 -6.18 15.11
CA ASP A 24 8.48 -6.81 14.04
C ASP A 24 8.94 -6.34 12.67
N THR A 25 8.87 -7.24 11.69
CA THR A 25 9.15 -6.90 10.30
C THR A 25 7.86 -6.50 9.61
N VAL A 26 7.87 -5.33 8.97
CA VAL A 26 6.77 -4.81 8.16
C VAL A 26 7.22 -4.74 6.71
N HIS A 27 6.54 -5.47 5.83
CA HIS A 27 6.88 -5.54 4.40
C HIS A 27 6.09 -4.48 3.61
N ASN A 28 6.40 -3.20 3.83
CA ASN A 28 5.70 -2.06 3.22
C ASN A 28 6.45 -1.43 2.02
N ASP A 29 7.58 -2.01 1.61
CA ASP A 29 8.44 -1.55 0.53
C ASP A 29 8.23 -2.36 -0.76
N CYS A 30 7.97 -3.66 -0.64
CA CYS A 30 7.70 -4.54 -1.78
C CYS A 30 6.75 -5.71 -1.45
N CYS A 31 6.19 -6.29 -2.50
CA CYS A 31 5.40 -7.51 -2.44
C CYS A 31 6.26 -8.69 -2.00
N VAL A 32 5.76 -9.53 -1.10
CA VAL A 32 6.49 -10.73 -0.64
C VAL A 32 6.56 -11.85 -1.71
N LEU A 33 5.83 -11.72 -2.81
CA LEU A 33 5.75 -12.70 -3.91
C LEU A 33 6.19 -12.15 -5.28
N SER A 34 6.45 -10.85 -5.41
CA SER A 34 6.82 -10.19 -6.67
C SER A 34 7.72 -8.98 -6.41
N MET A 35 8.12 -8.29 -7.47
CA MET A 35 8.86 -7.01 -7.36
C MET A 35 7.93 -5.79 -7.36
N ASP A 36 6.63 -5.99 -7.13
CA ASP A 36 5.67 -4.90 -7.02
C ASP A 36 5.99 -4.06 -5.77
N THR A 37 5.89 -2.75 -5.89
CA THR A 37 6.19 -1.73 -4.89
C THR A 37 5.01 -0.76 -4.79
N PRO A 38 4.95 0.10 -3.76
CA PRO A 38 3.94 1.17 -3.70
C PRO A 38 3.94 2.11 -4.92
N LEU A 39 5.09 2.23 -5.61
CA LEU A 39 5.25 3.09 -6.78
C LEU A 39 4.90 2.40 -8.11
N TYR A 40 5.18 1.10 -8.23
CA TYR A 40 4.93 0.31 -9.44
C TYR A 40 4.54 -1.12 -9.10
N PRO A 41 3.47 -1.69 -9.70
CA PRO A 41 2.58 -1.10 -10.70
C PRO A 41 1.62 -0.07 -10.09
N LYS A 42 0.84 0.61 -10.94
CA LYS A 42 -0.07 1.72 -10.55
C LYS A 42 -1.04 1.36 -9.41
N ASP A 43 -1.37 0.08 -9.26
CA ASP A 43 -2.29 -0.42 -8.25
C ASP A 43 -1.73 -0.36 -6.82
N GLY A 44 -0.44 -0.04 -6.63
CA GLY A 44 0.19 0.11 -5.32
C GLY A 44 0.44 -1.20 -4.58
N LEU A 45 0.71 -1.08 -3.27
CA LEU A 45 1.01 -2.21 -2.38
C LEU A 45 -0.07 -2.34 -1.30
N TYR A 46 -0.49 -3.57 -1.01
CA TYR A 46 -1.50 -3.89 0.00
C TYR A 46 -0.85 -4.64 1.15
N VAL A 47 -0.77 -4.01 2.31
CA VAL A 47 -0.13 -4.57 3.51
C VAL A 47 -1.20 -5.15 4.43
N SER A 48 -1.09 -6.44 4.75
CA SER A 48 -1.98 -7.09 5.71
C SER A 48 -1.84 -6.45 7.08
N LEU A 49 -2.96 -6.28 7.78
CA LEU A 49 -3.00 -5.75 9.14
C LEU A 49 -2.87 -6.85 10.22
N GLU A 50 -2.70 -8.10 9.80
CA GLU A 50 -2.46 -9.24 10.69
C GLU A 50 -0.97 -9.42 11.01
N GLU A 51 -0.67 -10.37 11.91
CA GLU A 51 0.69 -10.69 12.32
C GLU A 51 1.59 -11.01 11.12
N GLY A 52 2.72 -10.29 11.05
CA GLY A 52 3.71 -10.41 9.98
C GLY A 52 3.59 -9.39 8.86
N TRP A 53 2.56 -8.53 8.84
CA TRP A 53 2.43 -7.33 8.00
C TRP A 53 2.99 -7.46 6.58
N LYS A 54 2.54 -8.52 5.89
CA LYS A 54 3.03 -8.87 4.56
C LYS A 54 2.43 -7.93 3.52
N GLY A 55 3.28 -7.40 2.66
CA GLY A 55 2.89 -6.62 1.48
C GLY A 55 2.59 -7.53 0.30
N TYR A 56 1.51 -7.23 -0.43
CA TYR A 56 1.11 -7.93 -1.63
C TYR A 56 0.81 -6.94 -2.76
N GLY A 57 1.30 -7.25 -3.95
CA GLY A 57 0.82 -6.62 -5.18
C GLY A 57 -0.58 -7.11 -5.52
N ARG A 58 -1.35 -6.30 -6.26
CA ARG A 58 -2.75 -6.59 -6.63
C ARG A 58 -2.98 -8.03 -7.16
N PRO A 59 -2.13 -8.60 -8.04
CA PRO A 59 -2.34 -9.94 -8.58
C PRO A 59 -2.17 -11.08 -7.57
N PHE A 60 -1.51 -10.83 -6.44
CA PHE A 60 -1.17 -11.84 -5.44
C PHE A 60 -2.07 -11.80 -4.21
N LEU A 61 -2.99 -10.83 -4.13
CA LEU A 61 -3.92 -10.71 -3.00
C LEU A 61 -4.85 -11.90 -2.88
N ASP A 62 -5.26 -12.52 -3.98
CA ASP A 62 -6.10 -13.73 -3.92
C ASP A 62 -5.39 -14.88 -3.18
N VAL A 63 -4.06 -14.95 -3.24
CA VAL A 63 -3.29 -15.97 -2.51
C VAL A 63 -3.38 -15.75 -1.00
N ASP A 64 -3.39 -14.50 -0.57
CA ASP A 64 -3.51 -14.12 0.84
C ASP A 64 -4.96 -14.28 1.31
N ILE A 65 -5.93 -13.70 0.60
CA ILE A 65 -7.36 -13.75 0.92
C ILE A 65 -7.86 -15.18 1.10
N ASN A 66 -7.46 -16.11 0.21
CA ASN A 66 -7.84 -17.52 0.29
C ASN A 66 -7.28 -18.25 1.53
N ARG A 67 -6.35 -17.64 2.28
CA ARG A 67 -5.79 -18.19 3.53
C ARG A 67 -6.45 -17.61 4.79
N HIS A 68 -7.18 -16.51 4.69
CA HIS A 68 -7.86 -15.91 5.84
C HIS A 68 -9.07 -16.74 6.25
N ASP A 69 -9.35 -16.79 7.55
CA ASP A 69 -10.62 -17.26 8.08
C ASP A 69 -11.67 -16.14 7.92
N THR A 70 -12.30 -16.10 6.75
CA THR A 70 -13.27 -15.06 6.38
C THR A 70 -14.65 -15.25 7.01
N THR A 71 -14.86 -16.36 7.73
CA THR A 71 -16.16 -16.75 8.31
C THR A 71 -16.69 -15.74 9.33
N SER A 72 -15.79 -14.99 9.98
CA SER A 72 -16.13 -14.16 11.14
C SER A 72 -16.35 -12.68 10.82
N ALA A 73 -15.76 -12.15 9.75
CA ALA A 73 -15.73 -10.71 9.47
C ALA A 73 -16.38 -10.31 8.13
N GLY A 74 -16.67 -11.26 7.23
CA GLY A 74 -17.27 -10.97 5.92
C GLY A 74 -16.41 -10.09 5.00
N ALA A 75 -15.16 -9.81 5.38
CA ALA A 75 -14.19 -9.05 4.61
C ALA A 75 -12.77 -9.35 5.08
N VAL A 76 -11.78 -9.01 4.26
CA VAL A 76 -10.37 -8.89 4.62
C VAL A 76 -9.94 -7.43 4.42
N VAL A 77 -9.09 -6.91 5.32
CA VAL A 77 -8.72 -5.49 5.32
C VAL A 77 -7.21 -5.32 5.23
N TYR A 78 -6.80 -4.40 4.35
CA TYR A 78 -5.41 -4.07 4.06
C TYR A 78 -5.15 -2.59 4.21
N LEU A 79 -3.93 -2.22 4.61
CA LEU A 79 -3.40 -0.89 4.35
C LEU A 79 -2.94 -0.82 2.89
N HIS A 80 -3.58 0.01 2.09
CA HIS A 80 -3.19 0.27 0.72
C HIS A 80 -2.27 1.48 0.66
N ILE A 81 -1.10 1.30 0.07
CA ILE A 81 -0.05 2.32 -0.08
C ILE A 81 0.15 2.57 -1.57
N ASN A 82 -0.06 3.82 -2.00
CA ASN A 82 0.23 4.26 -3.36
C ASN A 82 1.25 5.40 -3.31
N THR A 83 2.36 5.26 -4.03
CA THR A 83 3.38 6.30 -4.13
C THR A 83 3.32 6.94 -5.51
N LYS A 84 3.42 8.27 -5.57
CA LYS A 84 3.53 9.04 -6.81
C LYS A 84 4.79 9.89 -6.79
N LEU A 85 5.40 10.04 -7.95
CA LEU A 85 6.52 10.96 -8.15
C LEU A 85 5.98 12.36 -8.49
N VAL A 86 6.24 13.32 -7.62
CA VAL A 86 5.89 14.74 -7.83
C VAL A 86 7.14 15.54 -8.15
N PRO A 87 7.10 16.51 -9.09
CA PRO A 87 8.26 17.33 -9.39
C PRO A 87 8.70 18.12 -8.15
N LYS A 88 9.98 18.03 -7.80
CA LYS A 88 10.56 18.78 -6.69
C LYS A 88 10.50 20.28 -7.02
N LYS A 89 10.03 21.10 -6.06
CA LYS A 89 10.11 22.55 -6.21
C LYS A 89 11.58 22.96 -6.15
N LYS A 90 12.06 23.64 -7.19
CA LYS A 90 13.40 24.23 -7.16
C LYS A 90 13.39 25.39 -6.16
N GLU A 91 14.14 25.29 -5.09
CA GLU A 91 14.44 26.45 -4.25
C GLU A 91 15.39 27.38 -5.00
N GLU A 92 15.09 28.68 -5.03
CA GLU A 92 15.98 29.68 -5.64
C GLU A 92 17.28 29.76 -4.81
N GLY A 93 18.36 29.17 -5.33
CA GLY A 93 19.69 29.24 -4.71
C GLY A 93 20.52 27.96 -4.80
N ASP A 94 19.90 26.82 -5.11
CA ASP A 94 20.62 25.56 -5.29
C ASP A 94 21.02 25.43 -6.77
N GLU A 95 22.12 26.07 -7.17
CA GLU A 95 22.82 25.70 -8.41
C GLU A 95 23.61 24.41 -8.10
N PRO A 96 23.17 23.23 -8.57
CA PRO A 96 23.86 22.00 -8.24
C PRO A 96 25.25 22.04 -8.88
N THR A 97 26.29 21.89 -8.07
CA THR A 97 27.68 21.69 -8.54
C THR A 97 27.76 20.32 -9.22
N LYS A 98 27.28 20.22 -10.46
CA LYS A 98 27.28 18.98 -11.26
C LYS A 98 28.71 18.63 -11.64
N LEU A 99 29.41 17.92 -10.76
CA LEU A 99 30.65 17.21 -11.06
C LEU A 99 30.31 15.96 -11.88
N ALA A 100 30.24 16.11 -13.20
CA ALA A 100 30.15 14.98 -14.12
C ALA A 100 31.52 14.73 -14.78
N VAL A 101 32.05 13.51 -14.64
CA VAL A 101 33.15 13.02 -15.49
C VAL A 101 32.59 12.89 -16.90
N GLY A 102 32.96 13.82 -17.77
CA GLY A 102 32.43 13.96 -19.13
C GLY A 102 32.82 12.80 -20.03
N VAL A 103 31.93 11.82 -20.18
CA VAL A 103 31.90 10.88 -21.29
C VAL A 103 30.76 11.25 -22.25
N GLN A 104 31.05 11.21 -23.54
CA GLN A 104 30.11 11.58 -24.61
C GLN A 104 28.90 10.62 -24.58
N GLY A 105 27.76 11.12 -24.08
CA GLY A 105 26.53 10.33 -23.84
C GLY A 105 26.09 10.21 -22.36
N GLY A 106 26.67 10.98 -21.43
CA GLY A 106 26.34 10.94 -20.00
C GLY A 106 24.93 11.41 -19.63
N PHE A 107 24.44 10.93 -18.47
CA PHE A 107 23.10 11.22 -17.91
C PHE A 107 22.84 12.73 -17.81
N ASP A 108 21.83 13.21 -18.53
CA ASP A 108 21.25 14.52 -18.26
C ASP A 108 20.67 14.49 -16.84
N GLY A 109 21.18 15.37 -15.97
CA GLY A 109 20.65 15.57 -14.62
C GLY A 109 19.23 16.15 -14.69
N GLY A 110 18.27 15.26 -14.97
CA GLY A 110 16.87 15.51 -15.26
C GLY A 110 16.11 16.12 -14.09
N LYS A 111 14.79 16.25 -14.25
CA LYS A 111 13.92 16.78 -13.19
C LYS A 111 14.08 15.93 -11.93
N GLU A 112 14.38 16.57 -10.81
CA GLU A 112 14.31 15.92 -9.50
C GLU A 112 12.83 15.70 -9.14
N TYR A 113 12.52 14.53 -8.61
CA TYR A 113 11.19 14.16 -8.15
C TYR A 113 11.26 13.83 -6.66
N GLU A 114 10.18 14.09 -5.96
CA GLU A 114 9.92 13.64 -4.59
C GLU A 114 8.83 12.57 -4.60
N GLU A 115 8.87 11.68 -3.63
CA GLU A 115 7.84 10.66 -3.43
C GLU A 115 6.73 11.19 -2.52
N GLU A 116 5.50 11.19 -3.01
CA GLU A 116 4.30 11.47 -2.23
C GLU A 116 3.54 10.16 -2.00
N LYS A 117 3.26 9.82 -0.73
CA LYS A 117 2.56 8.58 -0.35
C LYS A 117 1.11 8.88 0.03
N ASP A 118 0.20 8.14 -0.59
CA ASP A 118 -1.22 8.08 -0.28
C ASP A 118 -1.53 6.78 0.46
N TYR A 119 -2.31 6.87 1.53
CA TYR A 119 -2.68 5.75 2.38
C TYR A 119 -4.20 5.63 2.46
N GLN A 120 -4.70 4.43 2.17
CA GLN A 120 -6.11 4.11 2.24
C GLN A 120 -6.31 2.77 2.95
N ILE A 121 -7.48 2.55 3.53
CA ILE A 121 -7.88 1.22 3.98
C ILE A 121 -8.66 0.55 2.86
N ALA A 122 -8.08 -0.51 2.29
CA ALA A 122 -8.76 -1.37 1.32
C ALA A 122 -9.54 -2.45 2.08
N VAL A 123 -10.85 -2.47 1.86
CA VAL A 123 -11.79 -3.43 2.42
C VAL A 123 -12.23 -4.34 1.28
N VAL A 124 -11.95 -5.62 1.42
CA VAL A 124 -12.23 -6.65 0.43
C VAL A 124 -13.39 -7.50 0.93
N PRO A 125 -14.63 -7.25 0.49
CA PRO A 125 -15.76 -8.05 0.94
C PRO A 125 -15.64 -9.49 0.47
N TYR A 126 -16.05 -10.42 1.32
CA TYR A 126 -16.08 -11.85 1.03
C TYR A 126 -17.45 -12.42 1.37
N SER A 127 -17.92 -13.36 0.55
CA SER A 127 -19.18 -14.08 0.75
C SER A 127 -18.97 -15.57 0.52
N ASP A 128 -20.00 -16.38 0.79
CA ASP A 128 -19.99 -17.81 0.45
C ASP A 128 -19.74 -18.09 -1.05
N SER A 129 -19.95 -17.08 -1.91
CA SER A 129 -19.69 -17.15 -3.35
C SER A 129 -18.26 -16.75 -3.73
N GLY A 130 -17.41 -16.42 -2.76
CA GLY A 130 -16.03 -15.97 -2.94
C GLY A 130 -15.82 -14.48 -2.69
N VAL A 131 -14.66 -13.99 -3.14
CA VAL A 131 -14.23 -12.58 -3.05
C VAL A 131 -15.08 -11.71 -3.96
N GLU A 132 -15.64 -10.62 -3.44
CA GLU A 132 -16.32 -9.62 -4.28
C GLU A 132 -15.31 -8.85 -5.13
N SER A 133 -15.64 -8.60 -6.40
CA SER A 133 -14.76 -7.85 -7.31
C SER A 133 -14.70 -6.35 -6.96
N ASP A 134 -15.75 -5.83 -6.33
CA ASP A 134 -15.87 -4.42 -5.96
C ASP A 134 -15.26 -4.16 -4.59
N TRP A 135 -13.99 -3.77 -4.60
CA TRP A 135 -13.24 -3.41 -3.40
C TRP A 135 -13.63 -2.01 -2.95
N LEU A 136 -13.70 -1.83 -1.64
CA LEU A 136 -14.07 -0.55 -1.03
C LEU A 136 -12.82 0.09 -0.43
N TYR A 137 -12.68 1.40 -0.59
CA TYR A 137 -11.53 2.15 -0.08
C TYR A 137 -12.03 3.25 0.86
N LEU A 138 -11.40 3.33 2.02
CA LEU A 138 -11.65 4.38 3.02
C LEU A 138 -10.44 5.29 3.11
N SER A 139 -10.66 6.60 3.14
CA SER A 139 -9.62 7.52 3.58
C SER A 139 -9.34 7.28 5.07
N LEU A 140 -8.11 7.57 5.50
CA LEU A 140 -7.79 7.57 6.94
C LEU A 140 -8.63 8.61 7.70
N ASP A 141 -9.03 9.70 7.04
CA ASP A 141 -9.90 10.72 7.61
C ASP A 141 -11.33 10.20 7.89
N ASP A 142 -11.78 9.20 7.14
CA ASP A 142 -13.11 8.60 7.30
C ASP A 142 -13.22 7.70 8.56
N LEU A 143 -12.09 7.43 9.21
CA LEU A 143 -11.98 6.56 10.39
C LEU A 143 -11.84 7.34 11.71
N SER A 144 -11.66 8.66 11.65
CA SER A 144 -11.62 9.56 12.83
C SER A 144 -13.01 9.91 13.37
#